data_AF-A0A2N1U8E9-F1
#
_entry.id   AF-A0A2N1U8E9-F1
#
_cell.length_a   1.000
_cell.length_b   1.000
_cell.length_c   1.000
_cell.angle_alpha   90.00
_cell.angle_beta   90.00
_cell.angle_gamma   90.00
#
_symmetry.space_group_name_H-M   'P 1'
#
loop_
_entity.id
_entity.type
_entity.pdbx_description
1 polymer ?
#
loop_
_entity_poly.entity_id
_entity_poly.type
_entity_poly.pdbx_seq_one_letter_code
_entity_poly.pdbx_strand_id
1 'polypeptide(L)'
;MKFIKSFLVMVLMFGFLGCEEVQRTASDSPGGAIKGGCLFLPQKIKFNQLTELTGSQRITAYIDVFDQFDSRIKAACVWQFELYEYALRSANPMGSRIRIWDNIELTEAKINNARSEKEI
;
A
#
# COMPACT_ATOMS: atom_id res chain seq x y z
N MET A 1 -52.67 -32.44 18.68
CA MET A 1 -51.19 -32.52 18.64
C MET A 1 -50.67 -32.16 17.24
N LYS A 2 -50.53 -30.87 16.92
CA LYS A 2 -50.00 -30.39 15.62
C LYS A 2 -49.22 -29.06 15.76
N PHE A 3 -48.46 -28.87 16.85
CA PHE A 3 -47.72 -27.62 17.11
C PHE A 3 -46.21 -27.78 17.26
N ILE A 4 -45.66 -29.00 17.12
CA ILE A 4 -44.23 -29.26 17.37
C ILE A 4 -43.38 -29.22 16.08
N LYS A 5 -43.99 -29.35 14.89
CA LYS A 5 -43.22 -29.41 13.63
C LYS A 5 -42.80 -28.05 13.06
N SER A 6 -43.43 -26.94 13.49
CA SER A 6 -43.14 -25.63 12.91
C SER A 6 -41.95 -24.90 13.56
N PHE A 7 -41.55 -25.30 14.78
CA PHE A 7 -40.45 -24.64 15.49
C PHE A 7 -39.07 -25.13 15.04
N LEU A 8 -38.99 -26.35 14.49
CA LEU A 8 -37.73 -26.97 14.05
C LEU A 8 -37.17 -26.33 12.76
N VAL A 9 -38.02 -25.70 11.94
CA VAL A 9 -37.60 -25.10 10.66
C VAL A 9 -36.98 -23.71 10.86
N MET A 10 -37.29 -23.00 11.95
CA MET A 10 -36.77 -21.66 12.21
C MET A 10 -35.36 -21.66 12.82
N VAL A 11 -34.96 -22.74 13.50
CA VAL A 11 -33.62 -22.87 14.13
C VAL A 11 -32.54 -23.25 13.11
N LEU A 12 -32.91 -23.78 11.94
CA LEU A 12 -31.95 -24.25 10.93
C LEU A 12 -31.41 -23.13 10.01
N MET A 13 -31.91 -21.89 10.13
CA MET A 13 -31.54 -20.76 9.25
C MET A 13 -30.49 -19.80 9.83
N PHE A 14 -30.00 -20.03 11.05
CA PHE A 14 -28.96 -19.17 11.69
C PHE A 14 -27.53 -19.72 11.58
N GLY A 15 -27.30 -20.81 10.83
CA GLY A 15 -26.00 -21.47 10.71
C GLY A 15 -25.03 -20.92 9.65
N PHE A 16 -25.44 -19.93 8.84
CA PHE A 16 -24.58 -19.35 7.80
C PHE A 16 -24.04 -17.98 8.21
N LEU A 17 -23.54 -17.86 9.43
CA LEU A 17 -22.50 -16.86 9.72
C LEU A 17 -21.24 -17.30 8.98
N GLY A 18 -21.11 -16.83 7.73
CA GLY A 18 -19.88 -16.94 6.98
C GLY A 18 -18.74 -16.34 7.78
N CYS A 19 -17.83 -17.20 8.24
CA CYS A 19 -16.46 -16.77 8.48
C CYS A 19 -15.87 -16.46 7.11
N GLU A 20 -16.01 -15.21 6.67
CA GLU A 20 -15.15 -14.68 5.61
C GLU A 20 -13.76 -14.56 6.22
N GLU A 21 -12.99 -15.64 6.12
CA GLU A 21 -11.56 -15.61 6.39
C GLU A 21 -10.95 -14.72 5.30
N VAL A 22 -10.67 -13.47 5.66
CA VAL A 22 -9.88 -12.55 4.84
C VAL A 22 -8.54 -13.22 4.60
N GLN A 23 -8.41 -13.90 3.46
CA GLN A 23 -7.14 -14.30 2.89
C GLN A 23 -6.38 -13.02 2.59
N ARG A 24 -5.63 -12.55 3.58
CA ARG A 24 -4.48 -11.68 3.32
C ARG A 24 -3.54 -12.54 2.50
N THR A 25 -3.52 -12.30 1.20
CA THR A 25 -2.47 -12.78 0.32
C THR A 25 -1.16 -12.22 0.88
N ALA A 26 -0.48 -13.02 1.69
CA ALA A 26 0.95 -12.87 1.89
C ALA A 26 1.54 -12.98 0.49
N SER A 27 1.88 -11.83 -0.08
CA SER A 27 2.64 -11.77 -1.32
C SER A 27 4.01 -12.36 -0.98
N ASP A 28 4.16 -13.65 -1.26
CA ASP A 28 5.45 -14.34 -1.26
C ASP A 28 6.32 -13.71 -2.35
N SER A 29 6.94 -12.58 -1.98
CA SER A 29 8.06 -12.03 -2.72
C SER A 29 9.32 -12.67 -2.14
N PRO A 30 10.17 -13.34 -2.95
CA PRO A 30 11.38 -13.99 -2.46
C PRO A 30 12.44 -12.91 -2.21
N GLY A 31 12.44 -12.32 -1.02
CA GLY A 31 13.34 -11.23 -0.66
C GLY A 31 13.65 -11.19 0.82
N GLY A 32 14.66 -11.96 1.23
CA GLY A 32 15.44 -11.74 2.46
C GLY A 32 14.68 -11.93 3.78
N ALA A 33 14.85 -13.09 4.42
CA ALA A 33 14.46 -13.27 5.80
C ALA A 33 15.16 -12.24 6.69
N ILE A 34 14.41 -11.22 7.15
CA ILE A 34 14.88 -10.26 8.15
C ILE A 34 15.02 -11.03 9.46
N LYS A 35 16.24 -11.49 9.74
CA LYS A 35 16.61 -12.07 11.04
C LYS A 35 16.46 -11.00 12.12
N GLY A 36 15.33 -11.02 12.82
CA GLY A 36 15.09 -10.25 14.03
C GLY A 36 14.00 -9.19 13.90
N GLY A 37 12.75 -9.59 14.15
CA GLY A 37 11.73 -8.81 14.88
C GLY A 37 11.21 -7.48 14.30
N CYS A 38 11.75 -6.94 13.22
CA CYS A 38 11.22 -5.70 12.64
C CYS A 38 10.03 -5.99 11.73
N LEU A 39 8.83 -5.87 12.31
CA LEU A 39 7.53 -6.14 11.69
C LEU A 39 6.99 -4.98 10.81
N PHE A 40 7.82 -3.98 10.49
CA PHE A 40 7.42 -2.77 9.77
C PHE A 40 7.55 -2.99 8.26
N LEU A 41 6.72 -3.89 7.72
CA LEU A 41 6.62 -4.11 6.28
C LEU A 41 5.68 -3.08 5.65
N PRO A 42 6.07 -2.40 4.56
CA PRO A 42 5.17 -1.53 3.81
C PRO A 42 3.94 -2.31 3.31
N GLN A 43 2.75 -1.85 3.69
CA GLN A 43 1.48 -2.44 3.24
C GLN A 43 0.66 -1.46 2.40
N LYS A 44 0.79 -0.17 2.66
CA LYS A 44 0.00 0.86 1.98
C LYS A 44 0.84 2.11 1.74
N ILE A 45 0.69 2.66 0.55
CA ILE A 45 1.30 3.93 0.14
C ILE A 45 0.18 4.93 -0.10
N LYS A 46 0.31 6.15 0.43
CA LYS A 46 -0.65 7.23 0.24
C LYS A 46 0.08 8.47 -0.26
N PHE A 47 -0.34 8.98 -1.42
CA PHE A 47 0.00 10.32 -1.84
C PHE A 47 -0.85 11.31 -1.04
N ASN A 48 -0.20 12.29 -0.41
CA ASN A 48 -0.93 13.28 0.37
C ASN A 48 -1.53 14.38 -0.55
N GLN A 49 -2.34 15.26 0.04
CA GLN A 49 -2.98 16.37 -0.67
C GLN A 49 -2.03 17.53 -1.04
N LEU A 50 -0.76 17.45 -0.67
CA LEU A 50 0.29 18.41 -1.02
C LEU A 50 1.07 17.98 -2.28
N THR A 51 0.78 16.79 -2.83
CA THR A 51 1.42 16.36 -4.07
C THR A 51 0.99 17.28 -5.21
N GLU A 52 1.96 17.93 -5.85
CA GLU A 52 1.71 18.94 -6.87
C GLU A 52 2.49 18.67 -8.16
N LEU A 53 1.92 19.16 -9.27
CA LEU A 53 2.51 19.18 -10.60
C LEU A 53 2.80 20.65 -10.94
N THR A 54 4.07 21.02 -11.01
CA THR A 54 4.49 22.38 -11.38
C THR A 54 4.93 22.38 -12.84
N GLY A 55 4.13 23.00 -13.70
CA GLY A 55 4.37 23.01 -15.15
C GLY A 55 4.26 21.62 -15.76
N SER A 56 5.00 21.37 -16.84
CA SER A 56 4.96 20.08 -17.57
C SER A 56 6.01 19.06 -17.14
N GLN A 57 6.92 19.42 -16.22
CA GLN A 57 8.14 18.62 -15.99
C GLN A 57 8.52 18.41 -14.52
N ARG A 58 7.88 19.09 -13.56
CA ARG A 58 8.21 18.93 -12.14
C ARG A 58 7.02 18.35 -11.37
N ILE A 59 7.28 17.25 -10.67
CA ILE A 59 6.34 16.63 -9.75
C ILE A 59 6.96 16.73 -8.36
N THR A 60 6.26 17.38 -7.43
CA THR A 60 6.61 17.34 -6.01
C THR A 60 5.66 16.36 -5.35
N ALA A 61 6.11 15.14 -5.08
CA ALA A 61 5.29 14.11 -4.44
C ALA A 61 5.60 14.05 -2.94
N TYR A 62 4.53 14.01 -2.15
CA TYR A 62 4.66 13.78 -0.71
C TYR A 62 3.87 12.54 -0.33
N ILE A 63 4.59 11.59 0.26
CA ILE A 63 4.14 10.20 0.35
C ILE A 63 4.24 9.73 1.79
N ASP A 64 3.16 9.10 2.24
CA ASP A 64 3.12 8.38 3.50
C ASP A 64 3.10 6.87 3.22
N VAL A 65 3.96 6.12 3.92
CA VAL A 65 3.94 4.65 3.90
C VAL A 65 3.43 4.14 5.23
N PHE A 66 2.56 3.15 5.20
CA PHE A 66 1.94 2.55 6.37
C PHE A 66 2.23 1.06 6.45
N ASP A 67 2.35 0.55 7.67
CA ASP A 67 2.42 -0.87 7.97
C ASP A 67 1.03 -1.52 8.11
N GLN A 68 1.00 -2.79 8.50
CA GLN A 68 -0.24 -3.55 8.71
C GLN A 68 -1.12 -3.04 9.87
N PHE A 69 -0.58 -2.19 10.74
CA PHE A 69 -1.30 -1.58 11.87
C PHE A 69 -1.69 -0.12 11.59
N ASP A 70 -1.62 0.31 10.33
CA ASP A 70 -1.85 1.69 9.89
C ASP A 70 -0.91 2.71 10.55
N SER A 71 0.26 2.24 11.02
CA SER A 71 1.30 3.11 11.56
C SER A 71 2.21 3.60 10.45
N ARG A 72 2.52 4.89 10.46
CA ARG A 72 3.41 5.49 9.46
C ARG A 72 4.84 4.97 9.66
N ILE A 73 5.40 4.37 8.62
CA ILE A 73 6.76 3.83 8.62
C ILE A 73 7.77 4.99 8.51
N LYS A 74 8.75 4.98 9.42
CA LYS A 74 9.92 5.90 9.42
C LYS A 74 11.25 5.13 9.33
N ALA A 75 11.22 3.95 8.73
CA ALA A 75 12.38 3.07 8.62
C ALA A 75 13.24 3.40 7.39
N ALA A 76 14.50 2.95 7.43
CA ALA A 76 15.41 3.00 6.29
C ALA A 76 14.80 2.26 5.08
N CYS A 77 14.82 2.88 3.91
CA CYS A 77 14.23 2.35 2.70
C CYS A 77 14.93 2.89 1.44
N VAL A 78 14.74 2.19 0.33
CA VAL A 78 15.15 2.63 -1.01
C VAL A 78 13.89 2.84 -1.83
N TRP A 79 13.78 3.99 -2.47
CA TRP A 79 12.63 4.37 -3.28
C TRP A 79 12.98 4.39 -4.76
N GLN A 80 12.10 3.87 -5.59
CA GLN A 80 12.17 4.02 -7.04
C GLN A 80 10.87 4.64 -7.52
N PHE A 81 10.99 5.68 -8.34
CA PHE A 81 9.86 6.36 -8.93
C PHE A 81 9.76 6.02 -10.41
N GLU A 82 8.54 5.74 -10.86
CA GLU A 82 8.22 5.53 -12.26
C GLU A 82 6.97 6.34 -12.61
N LEU A 83 7.03 7.03 -13.75
CA LEU A 83 5.91 7.79 -14.30
C LEU A 83 5.39 7.05 -15.53
N TYR A 84 4.08 6.87 -15.54
CA TYR A 84 3.34 6.20 -16.59
C TYR A 84 2.31 7.14 -17.21
N GLU A 85 2.03 6.90 -18.48
CA GLU A 85 0.93 7.54 -19.19
C GLU A 85 -0.40 6.96 -18.71
N TYR A 86 -1.38 7.85 -18.45
CA TYR A 86 -2.72 7.41 -18.13
C TYR A 86 -3.53 7.19 -19.41
N ALA A 87 -3.81 5.92 -19.74
CA ALA A 87 -4.55 5.55 -20.94
C ALA A 87 -6.06 5.43 -20.65
N LEU A 88 -6.81 6.51 -20.89
CA LEU A 88 -8.26 6.53 -20.69
C LEU A 88 -8.95 5.50 -21.60
N ARG A 89 -9.77 4.61 -21.03
CA ARG A 89 -10.51 3.54 -21.73
C ARG A 89 -9.66 2.40 -22.30
N SER A 90 -8.45 2.21 -21.81
CA SER A 90 -7.65 1.02 -22.10
C SER A 90 -7.98 -0.12 -21.13
N ALA A 91 -7.83 -1.37 -21.59
CA ALA A 91 -7.83 -2.54 -20.70
C ALA A 91 -6.67 -2.52 -19.70
N ASN A 92 -5.59 -1.80 -20.03
CA ASN A 92 -4.51 -1.47 -19.13
C ASN A 92 -4.46 0.05 -18.89
N PRO A 93 -4.98 0.56 -17.75
CA PRO A 93 -4.99 1.99 -17.46
C PRO A 93 -3.59 2.58 -17.21
N MET A 94 -2.59 1.74 -16.92
CA MET A 94 -1.20 2.13 -16.63
C MET A 94 -0.41 2.51 -17.89
N GLY A 95 -0.98 2.35 -19.10
CA GLY A 95 -0.42 2.90 -20.33
C GLY A 95 1.07 2.59 -20.57
N SER A 96 1.77 3.51 -21.24
CA SER A 96 3.20 3.40 -21.53
C SER A 96 4.04 4.05 -20.42
N ARG A 97 5.24 3.51 -20.14
CA ARG A 97 6.15 4.12 -19.17
C ARG A 97 6.83 5.34 -19.78
N ILE A 98 6.62 6.51 -19.17
CA ILE A 98 7.17 7.80 -19.62
C ILE A 98 8.57 8.00 -19.07
N ARG A 99 8.78 7.73 -17.76
CA ARG A 99 10.04 8.03 -17.09
C ARG A 99 10.30 7.09 -15.91
N ILE A 100 11.56 6.77 -15.70
CA ILE A 100 12.07 6.15 -14.48
C ILE A 100 13.13 7.07 -13.89
N TRP A 101 13.11 7.25 -12.57
CA TRP A 101 14.16 7.97 -11.85
C TRP A 101 15.10 6.98 -11.17
N ASP A 102 16.32 7.44 -10.89
CA ASP A 102 17.28 6.67 -10.11
C ASP A 102 16.76 6.41 -8.69
N ASN A 103 17.30 5.37 -8.08
CA ASN A 103 16.92 4.99 -6.72
C ASN A 103 17.30 6.10 -5.72
N ILE A 104 16.34 6.44 -4.87
CA ILE A 104 16.55 7.36 -3.75
C ILE A 104 16.77 6.50 -2.51
N GLU A 105 18.02 6.46 -2.06
CA GLU A 105 18.41 5.77 -0.83
C GLU A 105 18.12 6.67 0.37
N LEU A 106 17.18 6.24 1.22
CA LEU A 106 16.83 6.90 2.49
C LEU A 106 17.30 6.05 3.67
N THR A 107 18.49 5.48 3.58
CA THR A 107 19.08 4.63 4.62
C THR A 107 19.82 5.42 5.70
N GLU A 108 20.28 6.63 5.39
CA GLU A 108 21.10 7.46 6.29
C GLU A 108 20.44 8.79 6.66
N ALA A 109 19.93 8.91 7.89
CA ALA A 109 19.20 10.09 8.36
C ALA A 109 19.98 11.41 8.23
N LYS A 110 21.31 11.39 8.46
CA LYS A 110 22.15 12.59 8.37
C LYS A 110 22.20 13.15 6.94
N ILE A 111 22.30 12.27 5.94
CA ILE A 111 22.34 12.66 4.53
C ILE A 111 20.96 13.11 4.07
N ASN A 112 19.91 12.39 4.48
CA ASN A 112 18.53 12.67 4.09
C ASN A 112 18.09 14.08 4.51
N ASN A 113 18.36 14.46 5.76
CA ASN A 113 17.97 15.78 6.29
C ASN A 113 18.76 16.92 5.62
N ALA A 114 20.05 16.72 5.36
CA ALA A 114 20.87 17.70 4.65
C ALA A 114 20.44 17.91 3.19
N ARG A 115 19.81 16.91 2.57
CA ARG A 115 19.21 17.02 1.22
C ARG A 115 17.95 17.89 1.25
N SER A 116 17.07 17.69 2.23
CA SER A 116 15.84 18.49 2.34
C SER A 116 16.08 19.98 2.55
N GLU A 117 17.19 20.37 3.17
CA GLU A 117 17.53 21.78 3.41
C GLU A 117 18.08 22.50 2.16
N LYS A 118 18.54 21.74 1.15
CA LYS A 118 19.15 22.31 -0.07
C LYS A 118 18.18 22.47 -1.23
N GLU A 119 17.01 21.86 -1.17
CA GLU A 119 15.99 21.90 -2.23
C GLU A 119 14.86 22.91 -1.96
N ILE A 120 14.98 23.70 -0.90
CA ILE A 120 14.08 24.83 -0.54
C ILE A 120 14.62 26.14 -1.11
#